data_AF-A0A9Q2FQI8-F1
#
_entry.id   AF-A0A9Q2FQI8-F1
#
_cell.length_a   1.000
_cell.length_b   1.000
_cell.length_c   1.000
_cell.angle_alpha   90.00
_cell.angle_beta   90.00
_cell.angle_gamma   90.00
#
_symmetry.space_group_name_H-M   'P 1'
#
loop_
_entity.id
_entity.type
_entity.pdbx_description
1 polymer ?
#
loop_
_entity_poly.entity_id
_entity_poly.type
_entity_poly.pdbx_seq_one_letter_code
_entity_poly.pdbx_strand_id
1 'polypeptide(L)'
;MATVASVVVRGESFVWATSYCKKHEMTGSRDTFLTICLVLMTVVLFFPSIFLDHAQGLKYEDVFKAVPALVIGLITAYIGWQQHQTAAGQKRIAEDKHRLELFEKRFETYDLFLRMAVAAHKLTPTASFYIDDEERYSDYKKNSDRIFLLKENENDLISHGEGSLFLFGPEVKSALDVARRQIFSKLISTEAINKQVEQNGPSKIFTSDFSRRDPTQRFHREMIANSDEFLPRFYQTGLPEVMKPYLQISPYLTEKQGS
;
A
#
# COMPACT_ATOMS: atom_id res chain seq x y z
N MET A 1 70.27 -35.06 21.59
CA MET A 1 70.06 -34.34 20.31
C MET A 1 68.95 -35.10 19.59
N ALA A 2 67.74 -34.63 19.34
CA ALA A 2 67.26 -33.27 19.09
C ALA A 2 65.92 -33.02 19.80
N THR A 3 65.95 -32.08 20.74
CA THR A 3 64.82 -31.23 21.12
C THR A 3 64.71 -30.17 20.01
N VAL A 4 63.52 -29.58 19.80
CA VAL A 4 63.20 -28.56 18.77
C VAL A 4 62.65 -29.17 17.44
N ALA A 5 61.39 -29.62 17.44
CA ALA A 5 60.60 -29.72 16.20
C ALA A 5 59.06 -29.75 16.40
N SER A 6 58.54 -30.10 17.58
CA SER A 6 57.08 -30.31 17.74
C SER A 6 56.25 -29.09 18.17
N VAL A 7 56.90 -27.95 18.46
CA VAL A 7 56.19 -26.73 18.93
C VAL A 7 55.74 -25.82 17.77
N VAL A 8 56.35 -25.94 16.59
CA VAL A 8 56.06 -25.04 15.46
C VAL A 8 54.81 -25.47 14.67
N VAL A 9 54.45 -26.75 14.68
CA VAL A 9 53.29 -27.27 13.92
C VAL A 9 51.94 -26.96 14.58
N ARG A 10 51.92 -26.46 15.82
CA ARG A 10 50.67 -26.12 16.55
C ARG A 10 50.18 -24.68 16.32
N GLY A 11 50.99 -23.81 15.71
CA GLY A 11 50.63 -22.41 15.46
C GLY A 11 49.94 -22.17 14.11
N GLU A 12 50.23 -22.97 13.09
CA GLU A 12 49.77 -22.69 11.71
C GLU A 12 48.33 -23.15 11.45
N SER A 13 47.88 -24.22 12.11
CA SER A 13 46.52 -24.76 11.96
C SER A 13 45.42 -23.83 12.50
N PHE A 14 45.74 -23.02 13.51
CA PHE A 14 44.79 -22.09 14.14
C PHE A 14 44.70 -20.75 13.39
N VAL A 15 45.79 -20.35 12.73
CA VAL A 15 45.83 -19.15 11.89
C VAL A 15 45.17 -19.40 10.52
N TRP A 16 45.21 -20.64 10.00
CA TRP A 16 44.49 -21.00 8.78
C TRP A 16 42.97 -20.99 8.97
N ALA A 17 42.46 -21.47 10.10
CA ALA A 17 41.02 -21.49 10.41
C ALA A 17 40.43 -20.06 10.58
N THR A 18 41.21 -19.13 11.12
CA THR A 18 40.77 -17.73 11.30
C THR A 18 40.93 -16.90 10.02
N SER A 19 41.93 -17.22 9.18
CA SER A 19 42.13 -16.54 7.89
C SER A 19 41.15 -16.99 6.79
N TYR A 20 40.57 -18.19 6.88
CA TYR A 20 39.57 -18.67 5.91
C TYR A 20 38.18 -18.04 6.13
N CYS A 21 37.81 -17.76 7.39
CA CYS A 21 36.57 -17.07 7.73
C CYS A 21 36.52 -15.60 7.28
N LYS A 22 37.68 -14.97 7.06
CA LYS A 22 37.75 -13.56 6.64
C LYS A 22 37.68 -13.36 5.12
N LYS A 23 37.72 -14.45 4.33
CA LYS A 23 37.79 -14.39 2.86
C LYS A 23 36.54 -14.91 2.13
N HIS A 24 35.60 -15.55 2.84
CA HIS A 24 34.31 -15.97 2.29
C HIS A 24 33.17 -15.12 2.84
N GLU A 25 33.15 -13.87 2.37
CA GLU A 25 31.95 -13.06 2.36
C GLU A 25 30.91 -13.77 1.47
N MET A 26 29.84 -14.23 2.12
CA MET A 26 28.52 -14.48 1.56
C MET A 26 28.45 -15.18 0.20
N THR A 27 28.27 -16.50 0.18
CA THR A 27 27.49 -17.16 -0.91
C THR A 27 26.98 -18.57 -0.59
N GLY A 28 27.44 -19.24 0.46
CA GLY A 28 27.05 -20.63 0.71
C GLY A 28 26.59 -20.91 2.13
N SER A 29 25.30 -20.69 2.45
CA SER A 29 24.65 -21.18 3.67
C SER A 29 24.91 -22.68 3.94
N ARG A 30 25.17 -23.43 2.87
CA ARG A 30 25.45 -24.86 2.88
C ARG A 30 26.90 -25.20 3.25
N ASP A 31 27.87 -24.40 2.82
CA ASP A 31 29.30 -24.66 3.03
C ASP A 31 29.73 -24.26 4.45
N THR A 32 29.17 -23.17 4.99
CA THR A 32 29.34 -22.81 6.40
C THR A 32 28.73 -23.85 7.33
N PHE A 33 27.55 -24.39 6.99
CA PHE A 33 26.92 -25.47 7.76
C PHE A 33 27.72 -26.77 7.74
N LEU A 34 28.21 -27.20 6.57
CA LEU A 34 29.08 -28.38 6.44
C LEU A 34 30.37 -28.23 7.23
N THR A 35 30.96 -27.03 7.21
CA THR A 35 32.20 -26.74 7.95
C THR A 35 31.94 -26.74 9.46
N ILE A 36 30.85 -26.14 9.93
CA ILE A 36 30.45 -26.17 11.34
C ILE A 36 30.16 -27.61 11.80
N CYS A 37 29.48 -28.42 10.98
CA CYS A 37 29.25 -29.84 11.28
C CYS A 37 30.55 -30.65 11.33
N LEU A 38 31.49 -30.41 10.41
CA LEU A 38 32.82 -31.05 10.42
C LEU A 38 33.65 -30.65 11.64
N VAL A 39 33.60 -29.38 12.03
CA VAL A 39 34.27 -28.86 13.24
C VAL A 39 33.61 -29.43 14.49
N LEU A 40 32.28 -29.52 14.55
CA LEU A 40 31.58 -30.16 15.66
C LEU A 40 31.89 -31.65 15.75
N MET A 41 31.89 -32.38 14.64
CA MET A 41 32.25 -33.81 14.63
C MET A 41 33.70 -34.03 15.06
N THR A 42 34.63 -33.17 14.64
CA THR A 42 36.03 -33.26 15.09
C THR A 42 36.17 -32.90 16.57
N VAL A 43 35.52 -31.84 17.06
CA VAL A 43 35.52 -31.51 18.50
C VAL A 43 34.89 -32.65 19.31
N VAL A 44 33.77 -33.22 18.87
CA VAL A 44 33.06 -34.32 19.54
C VAL A 44 33.85 -35.62 19.56
N LEU A 45 34.62 -35.94 18.52
CA LEU A 45 35.41 -37.18 18.47
C LEU A 45 36.79 -37.04 19.14
N PHE A 46 37.39 -35.85 19.10
CA PHE A 46 38.75 -35.61 19.60
C PHE A 46 38.83 -35.00 21.00
N PHE A 47 37.85 -34.20 21.46
CA PHE A 47 37.90 -33.64 22.83
C PHE A 47 37.70 -34.70 23.92
N PRO A 48 36.76 -35.66 23.81
CA PRO A 48 36.60 -36.70 24.83
C PRO A 48 37.85 -37.56 24.97
N SER A 49 38.51 -37.90 23.86
CA SER A 49 39.73 -38.70 23.86
C SER A 49 40.91 -37.97 24.51
N ILE A 50 40.99 -36.64 24.40
CA ILE A 50 42.03 -35.83 25.06
C ILE A 50 41.70 -35.58 26.55
N PHE A 51 40.43 -35.37 26.91
CA PHE A 51 40.02 -35.11 28.30
C PHE A 51 39.99 -36.38 29.16
N LEU A 52 39.66 -37.54 28.59
CA LEU A 52 39.67 -38.82 29.33
C LEU A 52 41.07 -39.31 29.67
N ASP A 53 42.09 -38.81 28.97
CA ASP A 53 43.51 -39.08 29.27
C ASP A 53 44.04 -38.21 30.44
N HIS A 54 43.30 -37.19 30.88
CA HIS A 54 43.72 -36.25 31.93
C HIS A 54 42.73 -36.04 33.09
N ALA A 55 41.47 -36.47 32.97
CA ALA A 55 40.45 -36.25 33.99
C ALA A 55 40.17 -37.53 34.79
N GLN A 56 40.76 -37.66 35.98
CA GLN A 56 40.33 -38.64 36.98
C GLN A 56 38.96 -38.24 37.53
N GLY A 57 37.88 -38.87 37.03
CA GLY A 57 36.55 -38.77 37.64
C GLY A 57 35.35 -38.70 36.68
N LEU A 58 35.56 -38.42 35.39
CA LEU A 58 34.48 -38.41 34.38
C LEU A 58 34.35 -39.80 33.74
N LYS A 59 33.21 -40.47 33.93
CA LYS A 59 32.92 -41.73 33.25
C LYS A 59 32.58 -41.47 31.79
N TYR A 60 33.10 -42.29 30.88
CA TYR A 60 32.80 -42.24 29.44
C TYR A 60 31.30 -42.15 29.14
N GLU A 61 30.45 -42.79 29.96
CA GLU A 61 28.98 -42.77 29.83
C GLU A 61 28.36 -41.38 29.93
N ASP A 62 28.92 -40.46 30.73
CA ASP A 62 28.36 -39.12 30.93
C ASP A 62 28.72 -38.19 29.77
N VAL A 63 29.91 -38.35 29.20
CA VAL A 63 30.37 -37.60 28.01
C VAL A 63 29.59 -38.02 26.77
N PHE A 64 29.34 -39.31 26.58
CA PHE A 64 28.53 -39.83 25.47
C PHE A 64 27.07 -39.36 25.50
N LYS A 65 26.55 -38.99 26.69
CA LYS A 65 25.20 -38.41 26.83
C LYS A 65 25.17 -36.89 26.63
N ALA A 66 26.19 -36.18 27.13
CA ALA A 66 26.25 -34.72 27.07
C ALA A 66 26.51 -34.19 25.65
N VAL A 67 27.29 -34.92 24.86
CA VAL A 67 27.72 -34.47 23.53
C VAL A 67 26.56 -34.39 22.51
N PRO A 68 25.70 -35.42 22.34
CA PRO A 68 24.53 -35.31 21.48
C PRO A 68 23.59 -34.17 21.89
N ALA A 69 23.40 -33.96 23.20
CA ALA A 69 22.57 -32.88 23.72
C ALA A 69 23.13 -31.49 23.36
N LEU A 70 24.45 -31.31 23.42
CA LEU A 70 25.12 -30.07 23.03
C LEU A 70 25.03 -29.81 21.52
N VAL A 71 25.21 -30.85 20.69
CA VAL A 71 25.05 -30.75 19.23
C VAL A 71 23.60 -30.36 18.87
N ILE A 72 22.62 -31.02 19.48
CA ILE A 72 21.19 -30.68 19.28
C ILE A 72 20.90 -29.25 19.73
N GLY A 73 21.45 -28.82 20.87
CA GLY A 73 21.30 -27.45 21.36
C GLY A 73 21.85 -26.40 20.39
N LEU A 74 23.03 -26.62 19.81
CA LEU A 74 23.64 -25.71 18.84
C LEU A 74 22.86 -25.66 17.52
N ILE A 75 22.39 -26.81 17.01
CA ILE A 75 21.53 -26.85 15.82
C ILE A 75 20.24 -26.09 16.08
N THR A 76 19.63 -26.28 17.25
CA THR A 76 18.40 -25.58 17.65
C THR A 76 18.62 -24.07 17.74
N ALA A 77 19.73 -23.62 18.33
CA ALA A 77 20.10 -22.21 18.37
C ALA A 77 20.34 -21.62 16.97
N TYR A 78 20.98 -22.37 16.08
CA TYR A 78 21.20 -21.97 14.69
C TYR A 78 19.88 -21.83 13.91
N ILE A 79 18.97 -22.79 14.06
CA ILE A 79 17.62 -22.73 13.48
C ILE A 79 16.86 -21.52 14.02
N GLY A 80 16.89 -21.30 15.34
CA GLY A 80 16.27 -20.13 15.97
C GLY A 80 16.83 -18.81 15.43
N TRP A 81 18.14 -18.72 15.20
CA TRP A 81 18.77 -17.54 14.59
C TRP A 81 18.36 -17.33 13.14
N GLN A 82 18.31 -18.39 12.32
CA GLN A 82 17.80 -18.35 10.94
C GLN A 82 16.32 -17.90 10.91
N GLN A 83 15.49 -18.45 11.80
CA GLN A 83 14.09 -18.06 11.96
C GLN A 83 13.94 -16.60 12.38
N HIS A 84 14.81 -16.10 13.26
CA HIS A 84 14.81 -14.69 13.65
C HIS A 84 15.17 -13.74 12.49
N GLN A 85 16.21 -14.06 11.73
CA GLN A 85 16.62 -13.29 10.53
C GLN A 85 15.51 -13.27 9.47
N THR A 86 14.91 -14.41 9.19
CA THR A 86 13.81 -14.53 8.23
C THR A 86 12.54 -13.83 8.71
N ALA A 87 12.21 -13.89 9.99
CA ALA A 87 11.10 -13.15 10.58
C ALA A 87 11.29 -11.63 10.46
N ALA A 88 12.52 -11.14 10.65
CA ALA A 88 12.83 -9.72 10.44
C ALA A 88 12.63 -9.30 8.97
N GLY A 89 13.04 -10.14 8.02
CA GLY A 89 12.80 -9.94 6.59
C GLY A 89 11.31 -9.95 6.23
N GLN A 90 10.55 -10.94 6.73
CA GLN A 90 9.10 -11.04 6.52
C GLN A 90 8.34 -9.85 7.12
N LYS A 91 8.77 -9.37 8.29
CA LYS A 91 8.18 -8.18 8.91
C LYS A 91 8.32 -6.95 8.03
N ARG A 92 9.52 -6.71 7.46
CA ARG A 92 9.75 -5.61 6.52
C ARG A 92 8.88 -5.72 5.27
N ILE A 93 8.79 -6.91 4.68
CA ILE A 93 7.94 -7.15 3.50
C ILE A 93 6.46 -6.90 3.83
N ALA A 94 5.99 -7.33 5.00
CA ALA A 94 4.61 -7.10 5.43
C ALA A 94 4.33 -5.60 5.67
N GLU A 95 5.27 -4.87 6.26
CA GLU A 95 5.18 -3.42 6.45
C GLU A 95 5.13 -2.69 5.10
N ASP A 96 5.98 -3.08 4.14
CA ASP A 96 6.01 -2.49 2.80
C ASP A 96 4.71 -2.77 2.04
N LYS A 97 4.22 -4.02 2.10
CA LYS A 97 2.95 -4.40 1.49
C LYS A 97 1.79 -3.58 2.07
N HIS A 98 1.75 -3.43 3.39
CA HIS A 98 0.70 -2.67 4.06
C HIS A 98 0.73 -1.18 3.66
N ARG A 99 1.93 -0.59 3.54
CA ARG A 99 2.08 0.80 3.07
C ARG A 99 1.61 0.98 1.63
N LEU A 100 1.90 0.02 0.75
CA LEU A 100 1.44 0.05 -0.63
C LEU A 100 -0.09 -0.08 -0.72
N GLU A 101 -0.69 -1.03 0.00
CA GLU A 101 -2.14 -1.21 0.05
C GLU A 101 -2.85 0.07 0.56
N LEU A 102 -2.28 0.75 1.57
CA LEU A 102 -2.80 2.04 2.04
C LEU A 102 -2.68 3.14 0.99
N PHE A 103 -1.57 3.21 0.26
CA PHE A 103 -1.38 4.17 -0.82
C PHE A 103 -2.39 3.95 -1.95
N GLU A 104 -2.59 2.70 -2.37
CA GLU A 104 -3.58 2.33 -3.38
C GLU A 104 -4.98 2.78 -2.98
N LYS A 105 -5.41 2.50 -1.74
CA LYS A 105 -6.73 2.94 -1.24
C LYS A 105 -6.88 4.45 -1.21
N ARG A 106 -5.80 5.17 -0.90
CA ARG A 106 -5.78 6.63 -0.92
C ARG A 106 -5.90 7.18 -2.34
N PHE A 107 -5.18 6.58 -3.29
CA PHE A 107 -5.22 6.94 -4.69
C PHE A 107 -6.57 6.62 -5.34
N GLU A 108 -7.15 5.46 -5.06
CA GLU A 108 -8.51 5.08 -5.51
C GLU A 108 -9.55 6.13 -5.08
N THR A 109 -9.47 6.60 -3.83
CA THR A 109 -10.37 7.65 -3.34
C THR A 109 -10.17 8.95 -4.11
N TYR A 110 -8.92 9.36 -4.36
CA TYR A 110 -8.62 10.55 -5.15
C TYR A 110 -9.17 10.45 -6.58
N ASP A 111 -8.90 9.34 -7.27
CA ASP A 111 -9.31 9.12 -8.65
C ASP A 111 -10.83 9.10 -8.79
N LEU A 112 -11.53 8.43 -7.88
CA LEU A 112 -12.99 8.37 -7.86
C LEU A 112 -13.60 9.77 -7.71
N PHE A 113 -13.17 10.55 -6.72
CA PHE A 113 -13.69 11.90 -6.51
C PHE A 113 -13.37 12.85 -7.66
N LEU A 114 -12.18 12.74 -8.25
CA LEU A 114 -11.78 13.49 -9.44
C LEU A 114 -12.69 13.15 -10.63
N ARG A 115 -12.85 11.87 -10.96
CA ARG A 115 -13.65 11.40 -12.09
C ARG A 115 -15.11 11.79 -11.94
N MET A 116 -15.68 11.64 -10.74
CA MET A 116 -17.06 11.99 -10.42
C MET A 116 -17.30 13.49 -10.48
N ALA A 117 -16.39 14.31 -9.94
CA ALA A 117 -16.49 15.76 -10.01
C ALA A 117 -16.42 16.29 -11.45
N VAL A 118 -15.52 15.73 -12.28
CA VAL A 118 -15.41 16.10 -13.70
C VAL A 118 -16.64 15.68 -14.49
N ALA A 119 -17.16 14.46 -14.25
CA ALA A 119 -18.37 13.99 -14.90
C ALA A 119 -19.58 14.86 -14.55
N ALA A 120 -19.75 15.19 -13.27
CA ALA A 120 -20.82 16.05 -12.79
C ALA A 120 -20.71 17.49 -13.32
N HIS A 121 -19.51 18.08 -13.35
CA HIS A 121 -19.30 19.41 -13.91
C HIS A 121 -19.74 19.46 -15.38
N LYS A 122 -19.42 18.43 -16.15
CA LYS A 122 -19.79 18.37 -17.57
C LYS A 122 -21.27 18.02 -17.82
N LEU A 123 -22.07 17.71 -16.79
CA LEU A 123 -23.51 17.51 -16.98
C LEU A 123 -24.17 18.83 -17.40
N THR A 124 -25.02 18.73 -18.42
CA THR A 124 -25.81 19.85 -18.93
C THR A 124 -27.28 19.45 -19.01
N PRO A 125 -28.24 20.32 -18.65
CA PRO A 125 -29.66 20.01 -18.80
C PRO A 125 -30.06 19.81 -20.27
N THR A 126 -30.89 18.80 -20.52
CA THR A 126 -31.35 18.40 -21.85
C THR A 126 -32.17 19.50 -22.54
N ALA A 127 -32.72 20.45 -21.78
CA ALA A 127 -33.43 21.65 -22.29
C ALA A 127 -32.62 22.50 -23.28
N SER A 128 -31.30 22.29 -23.40
CA SER A 128 -30.43 23.00 -24.34
C SER A 128 -30.29 22.33 -25.73
N PHE A 129 -30.80 21.11 -25.91
CA PHE A 129 -30.64 20.33 -27.15
C PHE A 129 -31.95 20.30 -27.96
N TYR A 130 -32.06 21.17 -28.97
CA TYR A 130 -32.98 20.93 -30.08
C TYR A 130 -32.42 19.79 -30.94
N ILE A 131 -33.23 18.76 -31.17
CA ILE A 131 -32.85 17.55 -31.91
C ILE A 131 -33.10 17.80 -33.40
N ASP A 132 -32.20 18.53 -34.05
CA ASP A 132 -32.20 18.67 -35.53
C ASP A 132 -30.79 18.58 -36.13
N ASP A 133 -29.74 18.34 -35.32
CA ASP A 133 -28.33 18.32 -35.75
C ASP A 133 -27.58 17.09 -35.19
N GLU A 134 -26.81 16.37 -36.04
CA GLU A 134 -26.00 15.20 -35.67
C GLU A 134 -25.00 15.50 -34.54
N GLU A 135 -24.45 16.72 -34.50
CA GLU A 135 -23.48 17.15 -33.49
C GLU A 135 -24.10 17.17 -32.07
N ARG A 136 -25.39 17.52 -31.96
CA ARG A 136 -26.11 17.57 -30.67
C ARG A 136 -26.59 16.21 -30.17
N TYR A 137 -26.80 15.23 -31.06
CA TYR A 137 -27.03 13.84 -30.66
C TYR A 137 -25.82 13.26 -29.94
N SER A 138 -24.62 13.64 -30.39
CA SER A 138 -23.36 13.24 -29.74
C SER A 138 -23.28 13.76 -28.30
N ASP A 139 -23.79 14.97 -28.04
CA ASP A 139 -23.76 15.58 -26.70
C ASP A 139 -24.84 15.04 -25.77
N TYR A 140 -26.04 14.73 -26.30
CA TYR A 140 -27.06 14.00 -25.56
C TYR A 140 -26.54 12.63 -25.09
N LYS A 141 -25.91 11.86 -25.98
CA LYS A 141 -25.33 10.56 -25.65
C LYS A 141 -24.24 10.70 -24.58
N LYS A 142 -23.32 11.66 -24.72
CA LYS A 142 -22.29 11.95 -23.70
C LYS A 142 -22.89 12.30 -22.33
N ASN A 143 -24.02 13.01 -22.29
CA ASN A 143 -24.73 13.30 -21.04
C ASN A 143 -25.34 12.05 -20.42
N SER A 144 -25.99 11.21 -21.24
CA SER A 144 -26.54 9.93 -20.78
C SER A 144 -25.45 9.05 -20.18
N ASP A 145 -24.29 8.94 -20.85
CA ASP A 145 -23.15 8.17 -20.36
C ASP A 145 -22.61 8.73 -19.04
N ARG A 146 -22.59 10.06 -18.86
CA ARG A 146 -22.18 10.70 -17.59
C ARG A 146 -23.18 10.41 -16.47
N ILE A 147 -24.48 10.50 -16.74
CA ILE A 147 -25.52 10.16 -15.76
C ILE A 147 -25.40 8.70 -15.34
N PHE A 148 -25.20 7.79 -16.31
CA PHE A 148 -24.99 6.37 -16.03
C PHE A 148 -23.76 6.15 -15.13
N LEU A 149 -22.62 6.75 -15.48
CA LEU A 149 -21.39 6.67 -14.69
C LEU A 149 -21.56 7.19 -13.27
N LEU A 150 -22.25 8.32 -13.10
CA LEU A 150 -22.49 8.92 -11.79
C LEU A 150 -23.40 8.04 -10.91
N LYS A 151 -24.39 7.38 -11.50
CA LYS A 151 -25.29 6.45 -10.79
C LYS A 151 -24.59 5.15 -10.41
N GLU A 152 -23.82 4.59 -11.33
CA GLU A 152 -23.09 3.34 -11.10
C GLU A 152 -22.10 3.47 -9.93
N ASN A 153 -21.47 4.65 -9.80
CA ASN A 153 -20.46 4.93 -8.78
C ASN A 153 -21.01 5.66 -7.54
N GLU A 154 -22.33 5.78 -7.37
CA GLU A 154 -22.94 6.50 -6.24
C GLU A 154 -22.55 5.86 -4.90
N ASN A 155 -22.72 4.55 -4.79
CA ASN A 155 -22.38 3.78 -3.58
C ASN A 155 -20.88 3.82 -3.28
N ASP A 156 -20.05 3.75 -4.32
CA ASP A 156 -18.61 3.81 -4.17
C ASP A 156 -18.18 5.19 -3.68
N LEU A 157 -18.75 6.27 -4.25
CA LEU A 157 -18.46 7.63 -3.82
C LEU A 157 -18.88 7.86 -2.36
N ILE A 158 -20.00 7.27 -1.93
CA ILE A 158 -20.43 7.29 -0.52
C ILE A 158 -19.44 6.52 0.36
N SER A 159 -19.12 5.28 -0.01
CA SER A 159 -18.23 4.40 0.74
C SER A 159 -16.84 5.00 0.93
N HIS A 160 -16.22 5.49 -0.15
CA HIS A 160 -14.93 6.17 -0.10
C HIS A 160 -15.01 7.50 0.67
N GLY A 161 -16.13 8.22 0.57
CA GLY A 161 -16.39 9.42 1.37
C GLY A 161 -16.41 9.15 2.87
N GLU A 162 -17.04 8.06 3.32
CA GLU A 162 -17.03 7.68 4.74
C GLU A 162 -15.67 7.11 5.18
N GLY A 163 -15.05 6.28 4.35
CA GLY A 163 -13.71 5.70 4.61
C GLY A 163 -12.60 6.75 4.68
N SER A 164 -12.81 7.93 4.08
CA SER A 164 -11.83 9.01 4.06
C SER A 164 -11.47 9.54 5.45
N LEU A 165 -12.39 9.44 6.43
CA LEU A 165 -12.13 9.82 7.81
C LEU A 165 -10.95 9.03 8.40
N PHE A 166 -10.89 7.74 8.11
CA PHE A 166 -9.81 6.86 8.57
C PHE A 166 -8.53 7.03 7.74
N LEU A 167 -8.68 7.17 6.42
CA LEU A 167 -7.53 7.20 5.50
C LEU A 167 -6.74 8.51 5.54
N PHE A 168 -7.43 9.62 5.83
CA PHE A 168 -6.88 10.98 5.69
C PHE A 168 -7.16 11.88 6.90
N GLY A 169 -8.29 11.69 7.59
CA GLY A 169 -8.70 12.50 8.74
C GLY A 169 -9.93 13.39 8.46
N PRO A 170 -10.38 14.15 9.47
CA PRO A 170 -11.66 14.87 9.43
C PRO A 170 -11.69 16.04 8.44
N GLU A 171 -10.55 16.69 8.20
CA GLU A 171 -10.45 17.83 7.27
C GLU A 171 -10.73 17.38 5.83
N VAL A 172 -10.05 16.31 5.40
CA VAL A 172 -10.27 15.72 4.07
C VAL A 172 -11.69 15.18 3.95
N LYS A 173 -12.19 14.48 4.98
CA LYS A 173 -13.58 13.99 4.99
C LYS A 173 -14.58 15.13 4.78
N SER A 174 -14.40 16.25 5.47
CA SER A 174 -15.27 17.43 5.33
C SER A 174 -15.25 17.99 3.90
N ALA A 175 -14.06 18.12 3.29
CA ALA A 175 -13.93 18.59 1.92
C ALA A 175 -14.61 17.64 0.91
N LEU A 176 -14.39 16.33 1.06
CA LEU A 176 -15.02 15.31 0.22
C LEU A 176 -16.54 15.25 0.42
N ASP A 177 -17.05 15.45 1.64
CA ASP A 177 -18.49 15.52 1.92
C ASP A 177 -19.16 16.73 1.25
N VAL A 178 -18.49 17.88 1.21
CA VAL A 178 -18.97 19.05 0.45
C VAL A 178 -19.02 18.72 -1.03
N ALA A 179 -17.96 18.14 -1.59
CA ALA A 179 -17.91 17.79 -3.00
C ALA A 179 -18.97 16.74 -3.39
N ARG A 180 -19.15 15.69 -2.57
CA ARG A 180 -20.19 14.67 -2.74
C ARG A 180 -21.58 15.30 -2.81
N ARG A 181 -21.89 16.25 -1.92
CA ARG A 181 -23.17 16.97 -1.95
C ARG A 181 -23.37 17.76 -3.23
N GLN A 182 -22.34 18.42 -3.74
CA GLN A 182 -22.41 19.19 -4.99
C GLN A 182 -22.60 18.27 -6.20
N ILE A 183 -21.87 17.15 -6.26
CA ILE A 183 -22.01 16.12 -7.30
C ILE A 183 -23.45 15.59 -7.35
N PHE A 184 -24.00 15.15 -6.21
CA PHE A 184 -25.35 14.62 -6.15
C PHE A 184 -26.41 15.68 -6.39
N SER A 185 -26.22 16.89 -5.87
CA SER A 185 -27.16 17.99 -6.10
C SER A 185 -27.27 18.34 -7.59
N LYS A 186 -26.13 18.38 -8.30
CA LYS A 186 -26.11 18.61 -9.74
C LYS A 186 -26.75 17.48 -10.52
N LEU A 187 -26.48 16.23 -10.16
CA LEU A 187 -27.12 15.05 -10.78
C LEU A 187 -28.64 15.12 -10.64
N ILE A 188 -29.14 15.20 -9.41
CA ILE A 188 -30.59 15.23 -9.11
C ILE A 188 -31.27 16.40 -9.82
N SER A 189 -30.66 17.59 -9.81
CA SER A 189 -31.25 18.77 -10.43
C SER A 189 -31.26 18.69 -11.96
N THR A 190 -30.23 18.09 -12.56
CA THR A 190 -30.19 17.86 -14.01
C THR A 190 -31.26 16.86 -14.42
N GLU A 191 -31.41 15.76 -13.68
CA GLU A 191 -32.45 14.76 -13.94
C GLU A 191 -33.86 15.31 -13.76
N ALA A 192 -34.08 16.13 -12.73
CA ALA A 192 -35.38 16.78 -12.51
C ALA A 192 -35.77 17.68 -13.69
N ILE A 193 -34.83 18.49 -14.20
CA ILE A 193 -35.07 19.32 -15.38
C ILE A 193 -35.32 18.45 -16.63
N ASN A 194 -34.52 17.40 -16.84
CA ASN A 194 -34.66 16.51 -17.99
C ASN A 194 -36.03 15.83 -18.02
N LYS A 195 -36.47 15.28 -16.87
CA LYS A 195 -37.77 14.64 -16.73
C LYS A 195 -38.92 15.61 -16.99
N GLN A 196 -38.81 16.86 -16.52
CA GLN A 196 -39.82 17.88 -16.81
C GLN A 196 -39.89 18.25 -18.29
N VAL A 197 -38.76 18.29 -18.99
CA VAL A 197 -38.70 18.53 -20.44
C VAL A 197 -39.34 17.37 -21.21
N GLU A 198 -39.07 16.12 -20.81
CA GLU A 198 -39.69 14.93 -21.40
C GLU A 198 -41.21 14.92 -21.22
N GLN A 199 -41.70 15.28 -20.03
CA GLN A 199 -43.13 15.27 -19.70
C GLN A 199 -43.91 16.41 -20.36
N ASN A 200 -43.33 17.61 -20.45
CA ASN A 200 -44.02 18.80 -20.98
C ASN A 200 -43.77 19.01 -22.49
N GLY A 201 -42.96 18.15 -23.11
CA GLY A 201 -42.44 18.31 -24.46
C GLY A 201 -41.45 19.48 -24.58
N PRO A 202 -40.66 19.54 -25.66
CA PRO A 202 -39.84 20.71 -26.00
C PRO A 202 -40.78 21.82 -26.49
N SER A 203 -41.61 22.36 -25.60
CA SER A 203 -42.52 23.45 -25.97
C SER A 203 -41.69 24.63 -26.47
N LYS A 204 -42.13 25.23 -27.59
CA LYS A 204 -41.56 26.42 -28.26
C LYS A 204 -41.57 27.69 -27.39
N ILE A 205 -41.62 27.56 -26.07
CA ILE A 205 -41.68 28.62 -25.07
C ILE A 205 -40.50 28.46 -24.09
N PHE A 206 -39.29 28.27 -24.63
CA PHE A 206 -38.04 28.31 -23.85
C PHE A 206 -37.29 29.63 -23.99
N THR A 207 -37.94 30.67 -24.54
CA THR A 207 -37.56 32.06 -24.27
C THR A 207 -37.88 32.35 -22.82
N SER A 208 -36.86 32.55 -21.97
CA SER A 208 -36.75 33.26 -20.66
C SER A 208 -37.93 33.37 -19.66
N ASP A 209 -39.19 33.27 -20.07
CA ASP A 209 -40.41 33.58 -19.33
C ASP A 209 -41.03 32.39 -18.59
N PHE A 210 -40.87 31.14 -19.06
CA PHE A 210 -41.37 29.97 -18.33
C PHE A 210 -40.51 29.64 -17.10
N SER A 211 -39.19 29.80 -17.22
CA SER A 211 -38.23 29.62 -16.13
C SER A 211 -38.42 30.64 -14.99
N ARG A 212 -39.06 31.79 -15.28
CA ARG A 212 -39.41 32.81 -14.28
C ARG A 212 -40.63 32.43 -13.45
N ARG A 213 -41.49 31.51 -13.92
CA ARG A 213 -42.79 31.22 -13.31
C ARG A 213 -42.84 29.89 -12.55
N ASP A 214 -41.99 28.91 -12.86
CA ASP A 214 -41.90 27.66 -12.09
C ASP A 214 -40.82 27.75 -11.00
N PRO A 215 -41.20 27.85 -9.71
CA PRO A 215 -40.24 27.91 -8.60
C PRO A 215 -39.37 26.65 -8.50
N THR A 216 -39.86 25.50 -8.96
CA THR A 216 -39.13 24.21 -8.92
C THR A 216 -37.98 24.19 -9.92
N GLN A 217 -38.22 24.65 -11.16
CA GLN A 217 -37.14 24.78 -12.15
C GLN A 217 -36.10 25.80 -11.72
N ARG A 218 -36.53 26.91 -11.13
CA ARG A 218 -35.61 27.93 -10.63
C ARG A 218 -34.68 27.37 -9.56
N PHE A 219 -35.23 26.62 -8.60
CA PHE A 219 -34.43 25.94 -7.57
C PHE A 219 -33.39 25.00 -8.18
N HIS A 220 -33.79 24.12 -9.11
CA HIS A 220 -32.84 23.19 -9.74
C HIS A 220 -31.76 23.89 -10.56
N ARG A 221 -32.09 24.99 -11.27
CA ARG A 221 -31.09 25.78 -12.01
C ARG A 221 -30.10 26.48 -11.07
N GLU A 222 -30.56 26.96 -9.94
CA GLU A 222 -29.69 27.57 -8.92
C GLU A 222 -28.73 26.53 -8.33
N MET A 223 -29.22 25.33 -8.01
CA MET A 223 -28.36 24.23 -7.55
C MET A 223 -27.30 23.83 -8.60
N ILE A 224 -27.67 23.81 -9.88
CA ILE A 224 -26.73 23.55 -10.98
C ILE A 224 -25.69 24.66 -11.07
N ALA A 225 -26.09 25.94 -11.03
CA ALA A 225 -25.18 27.08 -11.09
C ALA A 225 -24.18 27.08 -9.92
N ASN A 226 -24.65 26.80 -8.70
CA ASN A 226 -23.78 26.67 -7.52
C ASN A 226 -22.76 25.53 -7.70
N SER A 227 -23.21 24.40 -8.24
CA SER A 227 -22.33 23.27 -8.53
C SER A 227 -21.32 23.57 -9.64
N ASP A 228 -21.73 24.34 -10.66
CA ASP A 228 -20.86 24.78 -11.76
C ASP A 228 -19.77 25.75 -11.32
N GLU A 229 -20.02 26.56 -10.29
CA GLU A 229 -18.98 27.37 -9.69
C GLU A 229 -18.02 26.53 -8.82
N PHE A 230 -18.57 25.58 -8.07
CA PHE A 230 -17.81 24.79 -7.09
C PHE A 230 -16.94 23.70 -7.73
N LEU A 231 -17.51 22.84 -8.56
CA LEU A 231 -16.87 21.62 -9.06
C LEU A 231 -15.54 21.87 -9.78
N PRO A 232 -15.40 22.84 -10.71
CA PRO A 232 -14.11 23.13 -11.33
C PRO A 232 -13.03 23.55 -10.34
N ARG A 233 -13.36 24.42 -9.38
CA ARG A 233 -12.42 24.81 -8.32
C ARG A 233 -12.02 23.61 -7.47
N PHE A 234 -12.98 22.75 -7.15
CA PHE A 234 -12.71 21.53 -6.39
C PHE A 234 -11.74 20.60 -7.13
N TYR A 235 -12.02 20.17 -8.36
CA TYR A 235 -11.15 19.16 -8.99
C TYR A 235 -9.82 19.73 -9.54
N GLN A 236 -9.73 21.04 -9.81
CA GLN A 236 -8.50 21.66 -10.32
C GLN A 236 -7.51 22.00 -9.21
N THR A 237 -8.01 22.50 -8.08
CA THR A 237 -7.14 23.02 -7.01
C THR A 237 -7.45 22.41 -5.66
N GLY A 238 -8.72 22.36 -5.24
CA GLY A 238 -9.09 21.92 -3.88
C GLY A 238 -8.74 20.46 -3.57
N LEU A 239 -9.08 19.54 -4.48
CA LEU A 239 -8.84 18.11 -4.32
C LEU A 239 -7.32 17.78 -4.33
N PRO A 240 -6.53 18.28 -5.31
CA PRO A 240 -5.08 18.14 -5.25
C PRO A 240 -4.46 18.71 -3.97
N GLU A 241 -4.86 19.90 -3.54
CA GLU A 241 -4.30 20.55 -2.34
C GLU A 241 -4.52 19.73 -1.07
N VAL A 242 -5.75 19.26 -0.87
CA VAL A 242 -6.14 18.51 0.33
C VAL A 242 -5.57 17.08 0.32
N MET A 243 -5.42 16.45 -0.84
CA MET A 243 -4.96 15.05 -0.93
C MET A 243 -3.46 14.89 -1.17
N LYS A 244 -2.76 15.90 -1.69
CA LYS A 244 -1.31 15.85 -2.01
C LYS A 244 -0.42 15.36 -0.86
N PRO A 245 -0.65 15.72 0.42
CA PRO A 245 0.17 15.20 1.52
C PRO A 245 0.09 13.68 1.67
N TYR A 246 -1.03 13.08 1.26
CA TYR A 246 -1.33 11.66 1.48
C TYR A 246 -1.03 10.78 0.26
N LEU A 247 -0.82 11.40 -0.91
CA LEU A 247 -0.46 10.77 -2.17
C LEU A 247 1.06 10.71 -2.40
N GLN A 248 1.85 10.91 -1.33
CA GLN A 248 3.29 10.71 -1.37
C GLN A 248 3.62 9.35 -0.74
N ILE A 249 4.39 8.53 -1.46
CA ILE A 249 5.02 7.36 -0.87
C ILE A 249 6.15 7.91 0.00
N SER A 250 6.00 7.84 1.34
CA SER A 250 7.05 8.31 2.24
C SER A 250 8.37 7.63 1.88
N PRO A 251 9.46 8.40 1.68
CA PRO A 251 10.77 7.82 1.41
C PRO A 251 11.21 6.95 2.59
N TYR A 252 11.98 5.91 2.29
CA TYR A 252 12.60 5.06 3.30
C TYR A 252 13.26 5.95 4.36
N LEU A 253 12.82 5.82 5.62
CA LEU A 253 13.74 6.06 6.73
C LEU A 253 14.80 4.97 6.60
N THR A 254 15.86 5.27 5.84
CA THR A 254 17.11 4.55 5.95
C THR A 254 17.54 4.84 7.39
N GLU A 255 17.30 3.90 8.29
CA GLU A 255 17.98 3.90 9.58
C GLU A 255 19.46 4.09 9.24
N LYS A 256 20.01 5.24 9.61
CA LYS A 256 21.45 5.40 9.71
C LYS A 256 21.89 4.29 10.65
N GLN A 257 22.43 3.20 10.09
CA GLN A 257 23.29 2.32 10.85
C GLN A 257 24.34 3.22 11.48
N GLY A 258 24.38 3.24 12.82
CA GLY A 258 25.27 4.09 13.59
C GLY A 258 26.70 3.95 13.09
N SER A 259 27.31 5.10 12.81
CA SER A 259 28.76 5.26 12.81
C SER A 259 29.24 5.41 14.25
#